data_AF-A0A559K545-F1
#
_entry.id   AF-A0A559K545-F1
#
_cell.length_a   1.000
_cell.length_b   1.000
_cell.length_c   1.000
_cell.angle_alpha   90.00
_cell.angle_beta   90.00
_cell.angle_gamma   90.00
#
_symmetry.space_group_name_H-M   'P 1'
#
loop_
_entity.id
_entity.type
_entity.pdbx_description
1 polymer ?
#
loop_
_entity_poly.entity_id
_entity_poly.type
_entity_poly.pdbx_seq_one_letter_code
_entity_poly.pdbx_strand_id
1 'polypeptide(L)' 'MAKKGQTFNHYPHELKTEAIRLNVDEGWTYRRIMEHLGISDRHRFKIWMRKYKQLGEFGLMD' A
#
# COMPACT_ATOMS: atom_id res chain seq x y z
N MET A 1 0.41 20.39 12.33
CA MET A 1 -0.51 20.10 13.45
C MET A 1 -1.38 18.91 13.06
N ALA A 2 -1.24 17.77 13.75
CA ALA A 2 -2.17 16.65 13.59
C ALA A 2 -3.49 16.98 14.29
N LYS A 3 -4.63 16.78 13.62
CA LYS A 3 -5.95 17.02 14.23
C LYS A 3 -6.28 15.88 15.19
N LYS A 4 -6.83 16.21 16.37
CA LYS A 4 -7.28 15.24 17.39
C LYS A 4 -8.23 14.22 16.73
N GLY A 5 -7.85 12.94 16.75
CA GLY A 5 -8.59 11.85 16.09
C GLY A 5 -7.97 11.30 14.79
N GLN A 6 -6.86 11.87 14.31
CA GLN A 6 -6.13 11.32 13.17
C GLN A 6 -5.40 10.02 13.56
N THR A 7 -5.97 8.87 13.20
CA THR A 7 -5.28 7.57 13.32
C THR A 7 -4.34 7.40 12.14
N PHE A 8 -3.04 7.41 12.40
CA PHE A 8 -2.05 7.00 11.41
C PHE A 8 -2.09 5.48 11.33
N ASN A 9 -2.85 4.93 10.38
CA ASN A 9 -2.77 3.50 10.09
C ASN A 9 -1.35 3.19 9.62
N HIS A 10 -0.51 2.66 10.50
CA HIS A 10 0.80 2.17 10.09
C HIS A 10 0.60 0.83 9.42
N TYR A 11 0.77 0.81 8.10
CA TYR A 11 0.83 -0.44 7.36
C TYR A 11 2.27 -0.95 7.44
N PRO A 12 2.49 -2.20 7.92
CA PRO A 12 3.82 -2.78 7.97
C PRO A 12 4.40 -2.94 6.56
N HIS A 13 5.71 -2.94 6.46
CA HIS A 13 6.41 -3.09 5.18
C HIS A 13 5.98 -4.37 4.44
N GLU A 14 5.84 -5.47 5.18
CA GLU A 14 5.39 -6.77 4.65
C GLU A 14 4.04 -6.66 3.92
N LEU A 15 3.06 -5.97 4.52
CA LEU A 15 1.74 -5.76 3.91
C LEU A 15 1.84 -4.91 2.64
N LYS A 16 2.70 -3.88 2.63
CA LYS A 16 2.93 -3.07 1.42
C LYS A 16 3.54 -3.91 0.31
N THR A 17 4.53 -4.75 0.63
CA THR A 17 5.22 -5.60 -0.34
C THR A 17 4.27 -6.67 -0.89
N GLU A 18 3.47 -7.31 -0.05
CA GLU A 18 2.45 -8.27 -0.47
C GLU A 18 1.39 -7.63 -1.37
N ALA A 19 0.93 -6.43 -1.02
CA ALA A 19 0.03 -5.63 -1.85
C ALA A 19 0.56 -5.39 -3.28
N ILE A 20 1.84 -5.05 -3.40
CA ILE A 20 2.49 -4.83 -4.70
C ILE A 20 2.66 -6.16 -5.45
N ARG A 21 3.12 -7.21 -4.75
CA ARG A 21 3.32 -8.54 -5.32
C ARG A 21 2.03 -9.10 -5.93
N LEU A 22 0.91 -9.02 -5.21
CA LEU A 22 -0.41 -9.44 -5.72
C LEU A 22 -0.82 -8.66 -6.97
N ASN A 23 -0.43 -7.38 -7.09
CA ASN A 23 -0.72 -6.59 -8.27
C ASN A 23 0.17 -6.94 -9.47
N VAL A 24 1.47 -7.12 -9.24
CA VAL A 24 2.48 -7.31 -10.29
C VAL A 24 2.55 -8.75 -10.76
N ASP A 25 2.62 -9.71 -9.81
CA ASP A 25 2.79 -11.13 -10.12
C ASP A 25 1.47 -11.78 -10.49
N GLU A 26 0.41 -11.54 -9.71
CA GLU A 26 -0.89 -12.18 -9.91
C GLU A 26 -1.88 -11.33 -10.72
N GLY A 27 -1.54 -10.07 -11.03
CA GLY A 27 -2.41 -9.18 -11.81
C GLY A 27 -3.69 -8.76 -11.08
N TRP A 28 -3.76 -8.86 -9.76
CA TRP A 28 -4.98 -8.52 -9.02
C TRP A 28 -5.31 -7.03 -9.13
N THR A 29 -6.60 -6.72 -9.18
CA THR A 29 -7.06 -5.33 -9.15
C THR A 29 -6.89 -4.72 -7.77
N TYR A 30 -6.70 -3.39 -7.72
CA TYR A 30 -6.56 -2.67 -6.45
C TYR A 30 -7.71 -2.93 -5.48
N ARG A 31 -8.94 -3.05 -6.00
CA ARG A 31 -10.12 -3.33 -5.17
C ARG A 31 -9.99 -4.69 -4.48
N ARG A 32 -9.63 -5.73 -5.23
CA ARG A 32 -9.49 -7.10 -4.71
C ARG A 32 -8.38 -7.16 -3.65
N ILE A 33 -7.24 -6.52 -3.91
CA ILE A 33 -6.10 -6.47 -2.97
C ILE A 33 -6.49 -5.72 -1.70
N MET A 34 -7.18 -4.58 -1.83
CA MET A 34 -7.66 -3.80 -0.70
C MET A 34 -8.66 -4.58 0.17
N GLU A 35 -9.61 -5.28 -0.45
CA GLU A 35 -10.55 -6.14 0.27
C GLU A 35 -9.83 -7.33 0.95
N HIS A 36 -8.83 -7.91 0.29
CA HIS A 36 -8.06 -9.04 0.82
C HIS A 36 -7.14 -8.65 1.99
N LEU A 37 -6.44 -7.53 1.90
CA LEU A 37 -5.49 -7.05 2.91
C LEU A 37 -6.11 -6.09 3.94
N GLY A 38 -7.42 -5.84 3.87
CA GLY A 38 -8.11 -4.92 4.77
C GLY A 38 -7.67 -3.45 4.64
N ILE A 39 -7.15 -3.06 3.46
CA ILE A 39 -6.69 -1.69 3.20
C ILE A 39 -7.90 -0.84 2.81
N SER A 40 -8.28 0.09 3.67
CA SER A 40 -9.38 1.02 3.39
C SER A 40 -8.96 2.20 2.50
N ASP A 41 -7.67 2.55 2.48
CA ASP A 41 -7.15 3.75 1.80
C ASP A 41 -6.56 3.43 0.42
N ARG A 42 -7.38 3.61 -0.62
CA ARG A 42 -6.97 3.47 -2.02
C ARG A 42 -5.91 4.49 -2.45
N HIS A 43 -5.86 5.67 -1.84
CA HIS A 43 -4.90 6.70 -2.20
C HIS A 43 -3.49 6.32 -1.75
N ARG A 44 -3.36 5.78 -0.53
CA ARG A 44 -2.09 5.21 -0.04
C ARG A 44 -1.57 4.09 -0.93
N PHE A 45 -2.46 3.20 -1.37
CA PHE A 45 -2.08 2.13 -2.31
C PHE A 45 -1.48 2.69 -3.61
N LYS A 46 -2.08 3.75 -4.17
CA LYS A 46 -1.53 4.42 -5.37
C LYS A 46 -0.15 5.03 -5.11
N ILE A 47 0.07 5.60 -3.93
CA ILE A 47 1.38 6.14 -3.53
C ILE A 47 2.41 5.01 -3.48
N TRP A 48 2.08 3.86 -2.89
CA TRP A 48 2.98 2.69 -2.85
C TRP A 48 3.33 2.20 -4.25
N MET A 49 2.34 2.05 -5.13
CA MET A 49 2.60 1.70 -6.54
C MET A 49 3.51 2.70 -7.24
N ARG A 50 3.31 4.00 -6.98
CA ARG A 50 4.18 5.05 -7.56
C ARG A 50 5.61 4.93 -7.02
N LYS A 51 5.78 4.81 -5.71
CA LYS A 51 7.11 4.66 -5.09
C LYS A 51 7.80 3.38 -5.56
N TYR A 52 7.06 2.27 -5.66
CA TYR A 52 7.56 1.00 -6.18
C TYR A 52 8.02 1.09 -7.63
N LYS A 53 7.27 1.78 -8.50
CA LYS A 53 7.71 1.99 -9.89
C LYS A 53 8.96 2.86 -10.02
N GLN A 54 9.25 3.71 -9.03
CA GLN A 54 10.40 4.62 -9.05
C GLN A 54 11.65 4.00 -8.42
N LEU A 55 11.48 3.27 -7.31
CA LEU A 55 12.58 2.82 -6.44
C LEU A 55 12.56 1.32 -6.15
N GLY A 56 11.62 0.57 -6.73
CA GLY A 56 11.38 -0.83 -6.39
C GLY A 56 10.93 -0.99 -4.94
N GLU A 57 11.33 -2.09 -4.29
CA GLU A 57 10.99 -2.40 -2.90
C GLU A 57 11.47 -1.34 -1.91
N PHE A 58 12.57 -0.65 -2.20
CA PHE A 58 13.08 0.46 -1.36
C PHE A 58 12.07 1.60 -1.23
N GLY A 59 11.20 1.79 -2.23
CA GLY A 59 10.12 2.77 -2.18
C GLY A 59 9.05 2.48 -1.11
N LEU A 60 9.03 1.29 -0.52
CA LEU A 60 8.04 0.86 0.47
C LEU A 60 8.54 0.90 1.92
N MET A 61 9.80 1.26 2.16
CA MET A 61 10.43 1.28 3.50
C MET A 61 10.13 2.53 4.35
N ASP A 62 9.35 3.47 3.81
CA ASP A 62 8.91 4.73 4.44
C ASP A 62 7.81 4.49 5.50
#